data_AF-A0A950FFF4-F1
#
_entry.id   AF-A0A950FFF4-F1
#
_cell.length_a   1.000
_cell.length_b   1.000
_cell.length_c   1.000
_cell.angle_alpha   90.00
_cell.angle_beta   90.00
_cell.angle_gamma   90.00
#
_symmetry.space_group_name_H-M   'P 1'
#
loop_
_entity.id
_entity.type
_entity.pdbx_description
1 polymer ?
#
loop_
_entity_poly.entity_id
_entity_poly.type
_entity_poly.pdbx_seq_one_letter_code
_entity_poly.pdbx_strand_id
1 'polypeptide(L)' 'MRAVLIAAKQLALAKTRLTPVLPTVSERSALAEAMFRDVLSAALDARTPERVAVVTCDPVLMMLARNTGA' A
#
# COMPACT_ATOMS: atom_id res chain seq x y z
N MET A 1 -19.86 -11.38 -5.84
CA MET A 1 -19.08 -10.23 -5.37
C MET A 1 -17.89 -10.67 -4.53
N ARG A 2 -16.72 -10.77 -5.16
CA ARG A 2 -15.43 -10.96 -4.48
C ARG A 2 -14.68 -9.64 -4.47
N ALA A 3 -14.13 -9.25 -3.33
CA ALA A 3 -13.37 -8.01 -3.20
C ALA A 3 -12.03 -8.25 -2.50
N VAL A 4 -11.01 -7.51 -2.90
CA VAL A 4 -9.75 -7.40 -2.16
C VAL A 4 -9.76 -6.11 -1.36
N LEU A 5 -9.47 -6.22 -0.06
CA LEU A 5 -9.31 -5.09 0.84
C LEU A 5 -7.84 -4.96 1.22
N ILE A 6 -7.23 -3.83 0.83
CA ILE A 6 -5.83 -3.52 1.18
C ILE A 6 -5.85 -2.48 2.30
N ALA A 7 -5.58 -2.92 3.53
CA ALA A 7 -5.42 -2.02 4.66
C ALA A 7 -3.96 -1.56 4.77
N ALA A 8 -3.72 -0.26 4.62
CA ALA A 8 -2.37 0.32 4.70
C ALA A 8 -2.33 1.46 5.73
N LYS A 9 -1.41 1.36 6.69
CA LYS A 9 -1.19 2.39 7.72
C LYS A 9 -0.35 3.55 7.16
N GLN A 10 -0.25 4.64 7.92
CA GLN A 10 0.58 5.80 7.59
C GLN A 10 2.04 5.40 7.31
N LEU A 11 2.59 5.92 6.21
CA LEU A 11 3.94 5.61 5.74
C LEU A 11 5.00 6.00 6.79
N ALA A 12 4.82 7.13 7.46
CA ALA A 12 5.71 7.62 8.52
C ALA A 12 5.90 6.63 9.69
N LEU A 13 4.96 5.71 9.88
CA LEU A 13 4.99 4.69 10.94
C LEU A 13 5.27 3.28 10.40
N ALA A 14 5.63 3.17 9.12
CA ALA A 14 5.76 1.89 8.46
C ALA A 14 7.04 1.15 8.85
N LYS A 15 6.91 -0.18 8.86
CA LYS A 15 8.02 -1.15 8.92
C LYS A 15 9.01 -0.91 10.08
N THR A 16 8.57 -0.40 11.23
CA THR A 16 9.44 -0.11 12.39
C THR A 16 10.30 -1.29 12.84
N ARG A 17 9.85 -2.54 12.65
CA ARG A 17 10.65 -3.75 12.90
C ARG A 17 11.91 -3.87 12.01
N LEU A 18 11.98 -3.15 10.90
CA LEU A 18 13.15 -3.09 10.00
C LEU A 18 14.15 -2.01 10.38
N THR A 19 13.93 -1.25 11.46
CA THR A 19 14.85 -0.19 11.90
C THR A 19 16.32 -0.64 12.02
N PRO A 20 16.66 -1.87 12.48
CA PRO A 20 18.05 -2.32 12.55
C PRO A 20 18.79 -2.38 11.20
N VAL A 21 18.06 -2.54 10.10
CA VAL A 21 18.61 -2.69 8.74
C VAL A 21 18.28 -1.53 7.80
N LEU A 22 17.21 -0.79 8.10
CA LEU A 22 16.76 0.42 7.42
C LEU A 22 16.51 1.50 8.49
N PRO A 23 17.58 2.17 8.94
CA PRO A 23 17.52 3.03 10.12
C PRO A 23 16.68 4.29 9.87
N THR A 24 16.66 4.81 8.65
CA THR A 24 15.93 6.05 8.35
C THR A 24 14.44 5.81 8.14
N VAL A 25 13.62 6.76 8.59
CA VAL A 25 12.16 6.71 8.34
C VAL A 25 11.87 6.79 6.84
N SER A 26 12.63 7.59 6.09
CA SER A 26 12.47 7.76 4.65
C SER A 26 12.66 6.47 3.86
N GLU A 27 13.69 5.67 4.15
CA GLU A 27 13.90 4.37 3.50
C GLU A 27 12.75 3.40 3.76
N ARG A 28 12.27 3.35 5.01
CA ARG A 28 11.14 2.48 5.38
C ARG A 28 9.83 2.93 4.76
N SER A 29 9.59 4.24 4.69
CA SER A 29 8.43 4.82 4.00
C SER A 29 8.47 4.52 2.51
N ALA A 30 9.63 4.74 1.86
CA ALA A 30 9.81 4.45 0.44
C ALA A 30 9.61 2.96 0.13
N LEU A 31 10.16 2.07 0.97
CA LEU A 31 9.93 0.63 0.85
C LEU A 31 8.44 0.28 1.01
N ALA A 32 7.76 0.86 2.01
CA ALA A 32 6.35 0.59 2.22
C ALA A 32 5.46 1.08 1.06
N GLU A 33 5.80 2.23 0.46
CA GLU A 33 5.12 2.73 -0.73
C GLU A 33 5.35 1.82 -1.94
N ALA A 34 6.60 1.40 -2.18
CA ALA A 34 6.92 0.47 -3.28
C ALA A 34 6.15 -0.85 -3.14
N MET A 35 6.17 -1.45 -1.95
CA MET A 35 5.40 -2.67 -1.64
C MET A 35 3.90 -2.46 -1.86
N PHE A 36 3.37 -1.29 -1.50
CA PHE A 36 1.96 -0.97 -1.72
C PHE A 36 1.63 -0.93 -3.21
N ARG A 37 2.46 -0.30 -4.03
CA ARG A 37 2.28 -0.24 -5.49
C ARG A 37 2.29 -1.64 -6.11
N ASP A 38 3.22 -2.49 -5.70
CA ASP A 38 3.31 -3.87 -6.19
C ASP A 38 2.05 -4.69 -5.86
N VAL A 39 1.58 -4.59 -4.61
CA VAL A 39 0.36 -5.29 -4.15
C VAL A 39 -0.88 -4.75 -4.85
N LEU A 40 -0.99 -3.43 -5.00
CA LEU A 40 -2.12 -2.79 -5.67
C LEU A 40 -2.19 -3.20 -7.14
N SER A 41 -1.07 -3.15 -7.86
CA SER A 41 -0.99 -3.61 -9.26
C SER A 41 -1.42 -5.07 -9.37
N ALA A 42 -0.84 -5.95 -8.54
CA ALA A 42 -1.18 -7.38 -8.56
C ALA A 42 -2.66 -7.64 -8.23
N ALA A 43 -3.26 -6.86 -7.32
CA ALA A 43 -4.66 -6.99 -6.96
C ALA A 43 -5.60 -6.54 -8.09
N LEU A 44 -5.22 -5.48 -8.82
CA LEU A 44 -5.97 -4.99 -9.98
C LEU A 44 -5.84 -5.90 -11.20
N ASP A 45 -4.67 -6.52 -11.40
CA ASP A 45 -4.43 -7.47 -12.49
C ASP A 45 -5.06 -8.85 -12.23
N ALA A 46 -5.47 -9.13 -10.98
CA ALA A 46 -6.12 -10.38 -10.63
C ALA A 46 -7.53 -10.45 -11.24
N ARG A 47 -7.80 -11.52 -12.01
CA ARG A 47 -9.11 -11.72 -12.68
C ARG A 47 -10.26 -12.11 -11.74
N THR A 48 -9.94 -12.53 -10.52
CA THR A 48 -10.92 -13.13 -9.59
C THR A 48 -11.71 -12.11 -8.77
N PRO A 49 -11.11 -11.05 -8.19
CA PRO A 49 -11.89 -10.01 -7.52
C PRO A 49 -12.63 -9.14 -8.54
N GLU A 50 -13.88 -8.82 -8.23
CA GLU A 50 -14.68 -7.85 -8.99
C GLU A 50 -14.35 -6.42 -8.57
N ARG A 51 -13.78 -6.23 -7.36
CA ARG A 51 -13.39 -4.93 -6.81
C ARG A 51 -12.12 -5.01 -5.98
N VAL A 52 -11.34 -3.94 -6.02
CA VAL A 52 -10.23 -3.67 -5.09
C VAL A 52 -10.59 -2.39 -4.34
N ALA A 53 -10.36 -2.37 -3.03
CA ALA A 53 -10.55 -1.17 -2.22
C ALA A 53 -9.41 -1.02 -1.21
N VAL A 54 -8.95 0.22 -1.06
CA VAL A 54 -7.86 0.59 -0.14
C VAL A 54 -8.43 1.28 1.08
N VAL A 55 -8.05 0.81 2.28
CA VAL A 55 -8.41 1.40 3.56
C VAL A 55 -7.15 2.01 4.18
N THR A 56 -7.07 3.33 4.20
CA THR A 56 -5.92 4.06 4.71
C THR A 56 -6.30 5.45 5.21
N CYS A 57 -5.48 6.00 6.11
CA CYS A 57 -5.52 7.42 6.50
C CYS A 57 -4.31 8.19 5.93
N ASP A 58 -3.50 7.56 5.08
CA ASP A 58 -2.30 8.16 4.48
C ASP A 58 -2.67 8.89 3.17
N PRO A 59 -2.46 10.22 3.07
CA PRO A 59 -2.84 10.98 1.87
C PRO A 59 -2.14 10.52 0.59
N VAL A 60 -0.88 10.07 0.69
CA VAL A 60 -0.11 9.59 -0.47
C VAL A 60 -0.74 8.30 -0.96
N LEU A 61 -1.02 7.35 -0.06
CA LEU A 61 -1.64 6.09 -0.44
C LEU A 61 -3.07 6.25 -0.96
N MET A 62 -3.86 7.19 -0.42
CA MET A 62 -5.17 7.54 -0.97
C MET A 62 -5.08 8.03 -2.42
N MET A 63 -4.14 8.94 -2.69
CA MET A 63 -3.91 9.47 -4.04
C MET A 63 -3.47 8.35 -5.00
N LEU A 64 -2.56 7.47 -4.57
CA LEU A 64 -2.10 6.35 -5.38
C LEU A 64 -3.23 5.35 -5.69
N ALA A 65 -4.05 4.99 -4.70
CA ALA A 65 -5.20 4.11 -4.91
C ALA A 65 -6.14 4.68 -5.97
N ARG A 66 -6.55 5.94 -5.80
CA ARG A 66 -7.46 6.65 -6.72
C ARG A 66 -6.91 6.71 -8.15
N ASN A 67 -5.63 7.06 -8.31
CA ASN A 67 -5.01 7.19 -9.63
C ASN A 67 -4.86 5.84 -10.35
N THR A 68 -4.86 4.73 -9.62
CA THR A 68 -4.68 3.38 -10.17
C THR A 68 -6.01 2.61 -10.33
N GLY A 69 -7.13 3.17 -9.83
CA GLY A 69 -8.46 2.58 -10.00
C GLY A 69 -8.96 1.73 -8.84
N ALA A 70 -8.43 1.92 -7.63
CA ALA A 70 -8.92 1.31 -6.38
C ALA A 70 -9.54 2.30 -5.39
#